data_AF-A0A363UCH0-F1
#
_entry.id   AF-A0A363UCH0-F1
#
_cell.length_a   1.000
_cell.length_b   1.000
_cell.length_c   1.000
_cell.angle_alpha   90.00
_cell.angle_beta   90.00
_cell.angle_gamma   90.00
#
_symmetry.space_group_name_H-M   'P 1'
#
loop_
_entity.id
_entity.type
_entity.pdbx_description
1 polymer ?
#
loop_
_entity_poly.entity_id
_entity_poly.type
_entity_poly.pdbx_seq_one_letter_code
_entity_poly.pdbx_strand_id
1 'polypeptide(L)'
;MAYYLVTAKPIRSKMNDLRKWLDSGEIRAMRPFGQALHTGLENARWQSDGVAVWEEEDYCVPPLAQERAAVLDDYFTELEVQPVDKGEGWRQIDSLTVIWENHDQSI
;
A
#
# COMPACT_ATOMS: atom_id res chain seq x y z
N MET A 1 -11.04 7.28 13.88
CA MET A 1 -10.37 6.99 12.60
C MET A 1 -9.55 5.74 12.81
N ALA A 2 -9.71 4.75 11.95
CA ALA A 2 -9.04 3.47 12.12
C ALA A 2 -7.75 3.47 11.31
N TYR A 3 -6.74 2.78 11.84
CA TYR A 3 -5.48 2.53 11.15
C TYR A 3 -5.28 1.03 11.07
N TYR A 4 -4.80 0.59 9.91
CA TYR A 4 -4.55 -0.82 9.67
C TYR A 4 -3.14 -1.01 9.14
N LEU A 5 -2.41 -1.97 9.69
CA LEU A 5 -1.26 -2.54 9.02
C LEU A 5 -1.79 -3.48 7.95
N VAL A 6 -1.49 -3.16 6.70
CA VAL A 6 -1.92 -3.89 5.52
C VAL A 6 -0.76 -4.73 5.01
N THR A 7 -1.01 -5.99 4.73
CA THR A 7 -0.08 -6.86 4.00
C THR A 7 -0.74 -7.32 2.71
N ALA A 8 0.00 -7.35 1.60
CA ALA A 8 -0.53 -7.83 0.33
C ALA A 8 0.59 -8.29 -0.61
N LYS A 9 0.30 -9.26 -1.48
CA LYS A 9 1.24 -9.70 -2.52
C LYS A 9 1.07 -8.87 -3.79
N PRO A 10 2.11 -8.17 -4.25
CA PRO A 10 1.97 -7.34 -5.45
C PRO A 10 1.97 -8.17 -6.73
N ILE A 11 1.09 -7.81 -7.67
CA ILE A 11 1.06 -8.41 -9.01
C ILE A 11 2.21 -7.82 -9.82
N ARG A 12 3.33 -8.55 -9.90
CA ARG A 12 4.60 -8.08 -10.47
C ARG A 12 4.47 -7.40 -11.83
N SER A 13 3.63 -7.93 -12.74
CA SER A 13 3.43 -7.36 -14.08
C SER A 13 2.74 -5.99 -14.08
N LYS A 14 2.05 -5.61 -13.01
CA LYS A 14 1.30 -4.34 -12.90
C LYS A 14 2.02 -3.28 -12.08
N MET A 15 3.12 -3.61 -11.39
CA MET A 15 3.79 -2.68 -10.48
C MET A 15 4.35 -1.43 -11.17
N ASN A 16 4.84 -1.58 -12.40
CA ASN A 16 5.31 -0.44 -13.19
C ASN A 16 4.17 0.54 -13.51
N ASP A 17 2.96 0.03 -13.73
CA ASP A 17 1.80 0.88 -14.01
C ASP A 17 1.29 1.57 -12.74
N LEU A 18 1.31 0.86 -11.60
CA LEU A 18 1.02 1.47 -10.29
C LEU A 18 1.97 2.62 -9.97
N ARG A 19 3.29 2.41 -10.18
CA ARG A 19 4.30 3.46 -9.97
C ARG A 19 4.01 4.70 -10.81
N LYS A 20 3.72 4.54 -12.11
CA LYS A 20 3.36 5.66 -12.99
C LYS A 20 2.10 6.39 -12.52
N TRP A 21 1.12 5.65 -11.99
CA TRP A 21 -0.12 6.24 -11.50
C TRP A 21 0.05 6.99 -10.18
N LEU A 22 0.95 6.52 -9.31
CA LEU A 22 1.41 7.29 -8.16
C LEU A 22 2.13 8.57 -8.62
N ASP A 23 3.06 8.46 -9.58
CA ASP A 23 3.81 9.59 -10.12
C ASP A 23 2.92 10.66 -10.76
N SER A 24 1.82 10.27 -11.40
CA SER A 24 0.86 11.22 -11.99
C SER A 24 0.10 12.02 -10.93
N GLY A 25 0.03 11.53 -9.69
CA GLY A 25 -0.72 12.14 -8.60
C GLY A 25 -2.24 11.96 -8.69
N GLU A 26 -2.73 11.16 -9.65
CA GLU A 26 -4.17 10.90 -9.81
C GLU A 26 -4.76 10.12 -8.64
N ILE A 27 -4.03 9.13 -8.09
CA ILE A 27 -4.44 8.41 -6.88
C ILE A 27 -4.63 9.41 -5.72
N ARG A 28 -3.69 10.34 -5.54
CA ARG A 28 -3.76 11.38 -4.50
C ARG A 28 -5.00 12.28 -4.64
N ALA A 29 -5.46 12.51 -5.87
CA ALA A 29 -6.61 13.36 -6.16
C ALA A 29 -7.97 12.67 -5.88
N MET A 30 -7.99 11.33 -5.71
CA MET A 30 -9.22 10.60 -5.41
C MET A 30 -9.80 10.99 -4.05
N ARG A 31 -11.13 10.93 -3.94
CA ARG A 31 -11.86 11.23 -2.71
C ARG A 31 -12.75 10.05 -2.30
N PRO A 32 -12.91 9.79 -0.98
CA PRO A 32 -12.30 10.51 0.15
C PRO A 32 -10.87 10.05 0.49
N PHE A 33 -10.45 8.88 0.02
CA PHE A 33 -9.28 8.14 0.52
C PHE A 33 -7.95 8.43 -0.19
N GLY A 34 -7.95 9.11 -1.34
CA GLY A 34 -6.80 9.16 -2.24
C GLY A 34 -5.50 9.66 -1.61
N GLN A 35 -5.57 10.63 -0.69
CA GLN A 35 -4.39 11.14 0.01
C GLN A 35 -3.76 10.09 0.95
N ALA A 36 -4.58 9.35 1.69
CA ALA A 36 -4.12 8.30 2.59
C ALA A 36 -3.50 7.16 1.78
N LEU A 37 -4.26 6.64 0.81
CA LEU A 37 -3.84 5.55 -0.06
C LEU A 37 -2.54 5.87 -0.81
N HIS A 38 -2.43 7.06 -1.40
CA HIS A 38 -1.20 7.47 -2.09
C HIS A 38 -0.01 7.49 -1.12
N THR A 39 -0.19 7.98 0.10
CA THR A 39 0.88 8.03 1.11
C THR A 39 1.28 6.63 1.56
N GLY A 40 0.30 5.74 1.77
CA GLY A 40 0.51 4.33 2.12
C GLY A 40 1.33 3.60 1.06
N LEU A 41 0.88 3.66 -0.19
CA LEU A 41 1.55 2.97 -1.31
C LEU A 41 2.92 3.56 -1.65
N GLU A 42 3.11 4.87 -1.57
CA GLU A 42 4.42 5.51 -1.78
C GLU A 42 5.45 5.02 -0.75
N ASN A 43 4.99 4.72 0.46
CA ASN A 43 5.83 4.28 1.57
C ASN A 43 5.73 2.79 1.87
N ALA A 44 5.06 2.00 1.03
CA ALA A 44 5.00 0.57 1.23
C ALA A 44 6.40 -0.05 1.25
N ARG A 45 6.59 -1.05 2.11
CA ARG A 45 7.86 -1.72 2.34
C ARG A 45 7.81 -3.20 1.97
N TRP A 46 8.95 -3.77 1.59
CA TRP A 46 9.07 -5.21 1.40
C TRP A 46 9.21 -5.92 2.75
N GLN A 47 8.25 -6.79 3.05
CA GLN A 47 8.43 -7.88 4.00
C GLN A 47 9.10 -9.07 3.29
N SER A 48 9.51 -10.09 4.05
CA SER A 48 9.99 -11.36 3.50
C SER A 48 9.01 -11.96 2.47
N ASP A 49 9.55 -12.76 1.55
CA ASP A 49 8.78 -13.51 0.54
C ASP A 49 7.98 -12.64 -0.45
N GLY A 50 8.38 -11.38 -0.63
CA GLY A 50 7.79 -10.50 -1.65
C GLY A 50 6.38 -10.01 -1.29
N VAL A 51 6.05 -9.99 0.00
CA VAL A 51 4.85 -9.35 0.53
C VAL A 51 5.15 -7.85 0.73
N ALA A 52 4.26 -6.99 0.24
CA ALA A 52 4.29 -5.56 0.55
C ALA A 52 3.52 -5.29 1.83
N VAL A 53 4.02 -4.36 2.65
CA VAL A 53 3.42 -3.95 3.91
C VAL A 53 3.39 -2.43 4.05
N TRP A 54 2.27 -1.87 4.52
CA TRP A 54 2.12 -0.43 4.80
C TRP A 54 1.04 -0.19 5.86
N GLU A 55 1.08 0.97 6.51
CA GLU A 55 -0.04 1.42 7.35
C GLU A 55 -1.00 2.27 6.51
N GLU A 56 -2.30 2.01 6.65
CA GLU A 56 -3.37 2.70 5.92
C GLU A 56 -4.36 3.36 6.88
N GLU A 57 -4.73 4.59 6.57
CA GLU A 57 -5.77 5.33 7.29
C GLU A 57 -7.12 5.08 6.61
N ASP A 58 -8.10 4.59 7.37
CA ASP A 58 -9.37 4.16 6.79
C ASP A 58 -10.60 4.67 7.59
N TYR A 59 -11.65 4.90 6.82
CA TYR A 59 -12.93 5.46 7.22
C TYR A 59 -14.11 4.53 6.88
N CYS A 60 -13.85 3.39 6.24
CA CYS A 60 -14.84 2.46 5.74
C CYS A 60 -15.21 1.35 6.73
N VAL A 61 -16.39 0.75 6.51
CA VAL A 61 -16.77 -0.55 7.06
C VAL A 61 -17.43 -1.34 5.91
N PRO A 62 -16.87 -2.49 5.47
CA PRO A 62 -15.65 -3.14 5.96
C PRO A 62 -14.39 -2.34 5.63
N PRO A 63 -13.26 -2.61 6.31
CA PRO A 63 -12.05 -1.83 6.11
C PRO A 63 -11.55 -1.84 4.68
N LEU A 64 -11.08 -0.67 4.21
CA LEU A 64 -10.50 -0.44 2.88
C LEU A 64 -11.42 -0.73 1.70
N ALA A 65 -12.75 -0.77 1.90
CA ALA A 65 -13.68 -1.17 0.85
C ALA A 65 -13.57 -0.31 -0.42
N GLN A 66 -13.35 0.99 -0.28
CA GLN A 66 -13.28 1.91 -1.41
C GLN A 66 -11.92 1.86 -2.10
N GLU A 67 -10.86 1.78 -1.32
CA GLU A 67 -9.47 1.64 -1.74
C GLU A 67 -9.27 0.34 -2.53
N ARG A 68 -9.85 -0.76 -2.03
CA ARG A 68 -9.88 -2.06 -2.71
C ARG A 68 -10.55 -2.00 -4.07
N ALA A 69 -11.78 -1.48 -4.11
CA ALA A 69 -12.56 -1.40 -5.33
C ALA A 69 -11.95 -0.46 -6.38
N ALA A 70 -11.22 0.58 -5.96
CA ALA A 70 -10.65 1.58 -6.86
C ALA A 70 -9.23 1.27 -7.32
N VAL A 71 -8.41 0.64 -6.47
CA VAL A 71 -6.97 0.46 -6.72
C VAL A 71 -6.47 -0.89 -6.22
N LEU A 72 -6.63 -1.22 -4.93
CA LEU A 72 -5.81 -2.28 -4.32
C LEU A 72 -6.05 -3.66 -4.94
N ASP A 73 -7.30 -4.03 -5.23
CA ASP A 73 -7.61 -5.35 -5.78
C ASP A 73 -7.13 -5.51 -7.24
N ASP A 74 -6.83 -4.40 -7.94
CA ASP A 74 -6.25 -4.46 -9.28
C ASP A 74 -4.74 -4.71 -9.26
N TYR A 75 -4.03 -4.34 -8.20
CA TYR A 75 -2.56 -4.40 -8.15
C TYR A 75 -2.01 -5.39 -7.13
N PHE A 76 -2.82 -5.85 -6.20
CA PHE A 76 -2.41 -6.74 -5.12
C PHE A 76 -3.36 -7.93 -4.98
N THR A 77 -2.83 -9.04 -4.46
CA THR A 77 -3.59 -10.22 -4.06
C THR A 77 -3.29 -10.55 -2.60
N GLU A 78 -4.09 -11.45 -2.00
CA GLU A 78 -3.86 -11.90 -0.62
C GLU A 78 -3.78 -10.72 0.38
N LEU A 79 -4.64 -9.71 0.20
CA LEU A 79 -4.64 -8.52 1.05
C LEU A 79 -5.28 -8.84 2.41
N GLU A 80 -4.50 -8.69 3.47
CA GLU A 80 -4.91 -8.82 4.86
C GLU A 80 -4.76 -7.49 5.60
N VAL A 81 -5.55 -7.31 6.66
CA VAL A 81 -5.53 -6.10 7.48
C VAL A 81 -5.47 -6.45 8.96
N GLN A 82 -4.61 -5.75 9.70
CA GLN A 82 -4.52 -5.84 11.15
C GLN A 82 -4.72 -4.45 11.75
N PRO A 83 -5.67 -4.26 12.69
CA PRO A 83 -5.83 -2.97 13.38
C PRO A 83 -4.55 -2.58 14.14
N VAL A 84 -4.14 -1.32 14.02
CA VAL A 84 -3.01 -0.74 14.74
C VAL A 84 -3.36 0.66 15.24
N ASP A 85 -2.61 1.15 16.22
CA ASP A 85 -2.64 2.56 16.58
C ASP A 85 -1.95 3.40 15.50
N LYS A 86 -2.32 4.68 15.42
CA LYS A 86 -1.73 5.61 14.45
C LYS A 86 -0.20 5.63 14.53
N GLY A 87 0.46 5.37 13.41
CA GLY A 87 1.90 5.34 13.26
C GLY A 87 2.59 4.13 13.87
N GLU A 88 1.86 3.22 14.52
CA GLU A 88 2.42 1.99 15.05
C GLU A 88 2.82 1.02 13.94
N GLY A 89 2.00 0.92 12.87
CA GLY A 89 2.34 0.13 11.70
C GLY A 89 3.61 0.64 11.02
N TRP A 90 3.73 1.97 10.88
CA TRP A 90 4.96 2.59 10.36
C TRP A 90 6.20 2.30 11.21
N ARG A 91 6.07 2.35 12.55
CA ARG A 91 7.17 2.00 13.47
C ARG A 91 7.59 0.53 13.34
N GLN A 92 6.65 -0.38 13.11
CA GLN A 92 6.95 -1.81 12.97
C GLN A 92 7.75 -2.14 11.70
N ILE A 93 7.63 -1.33 10.65
CA ILE A 93 8.22 -1.59 9.34
C ILE A 93 9.32 -0.60 8.96
N ASP A 94 9.80 0.21 9.91
CA ASP A 94 10.74 1.30 9.65
C ASP A 94 12.09 0.84 9.09
N SER A 95 12.53 -0.37 9.49
CA SER A 95 13.78 -0.99 9.06
C SER A 95 13.69 -1.69 7.70
N LEU A 96 12.51 -1.75 7.10
CA LEU A 96 12.27 -2.44 5.84
C LEU A 96 12.51 -1.52 4.62
N THR A 97 12.95 -2.11 3.52
CA THR A 97 13.23 -1.42 2.26
C THR A 97 11.94 -1.00 1.56
N VAL A 98 11.93 0.19 0.93
CA VAL A 98 10.76 0.67 0.16
C VAL A 98 10.54 -0.20 -1.08
N ILE A 99 9.28 -0.48 -1.43
CA ILE A 99 8.99 -1.37 -2.56
C ILE A 99 9.45 -0.82 -3.92
N TRP A 100 9.66 0.49 -4.00
CA TRP A 100 10.09 1.23 -5.18
C TRP A 100 11.61 1.40 -5.29
N GLU A 101 12.35 1.15 -4.20
CA GLU A 101 13.81 1.17 -4.24
C GLU A 101 14.28 -0.07 -5.00
N ASN A 102 15.08 0.16 -6.04
CA ASN A 102 15.56 -0.88 -6.95
C ASN A 102 16.21 -2.03 -6.15
N HIS A 103 15.53 -3.18 -6.05
CA HIS A 103 16.25 -4.44 -6.06
C HIS A 103 16.69 -4.64 -7.50
N ASP A 104 17.93 -4.25 -7.79
CA ASP A 104 18.67 -4.70 -8.97
C ASP A 104 18.70 -6.24 -8.95
N GLN A 105 17.65 -6.86 -9.48
CA GLN A 105 17.71 -8.22 -9.97
C GLN A 105 18.07 -8.11 -11.43
N SER A 106 19.37 -7.90 -11.64
CA SER A 106 20.01 -8.00 -12.92
C SER A 106 19.57 -9.30 -13.61
N ILE A 107 18.97 -9.10 -14.79
CA ILE A 107 18.90 -9.94 -16.00
C ILE A 107 19.55 -11.33 -15.90
#